data_AF-A0A350T2B5-F1
#
_entry.id   AF-A0A350T2B5-F1
#
_cell.length_a   1.000
_cell.length_b   1.000
_cell.length_c   1.000
_cell.angle_alpha   90.00
_cell.angle_beta   90.00
_cell.angle_gamma   90.00
#
_symmetry.space_group_name_H-M   'P 1'
#
loop_
_entity.id
_entity.type
_entity.pdbx_description
1 polymer ?
#
loop_
_entity_poly.entity_id
_entity_poly.type
_entity_poly.pdbx_seq_one_letter_code
_entity_poly.pdbx_strand_id
1 'polypeptide(L)'
;MAAIEREKTVAMILAGGQGERLSVLSRQRAKPAVMFAGKYRIIDFALSNCVNSGIYDVAVLTQYRPHSLNDHIGHGRPWDLDRATGG
;
A
#
# COMPACT_ATOMS: atom_id res chain seq x y z
N MET A 1 26.96 23.67 -3.37
CA MET A 1 26.19 22.42 -3.46
C MET A 1 24.86 22.73 -4.11
N ALA A 2 24.65 22.30 -5.36
CA ALA A 2 23.34 22.41 -5.99
C ALA A 2 22.36 21.50 -5.22
N ALA A 3 21.21 22.04 -4.84
CA ALA A 3 20.11 21.21 -4.36
C ALA A 3 19.74 20.25 -5.50
N ILE A 4 19.91 18.96 -5.28
CA ILE A 4 19.36 17.94 -6.18
C ILE A 4 17.84 18.09 -6.06
N GLU A 5 17.19 18.67 -7.07
CA GLU A 5 15.74 18.56 -7.17
C GLU A 5 15.40 17.07 -7.23
N ARG A 6 14.81 16.53 -6.16
CA ARG A 6 14.20 15.21 -6.22
C ARG A 6 12.98 15.34 -7.13
N GLU A 7 12.94 14.56 -8.21
CA GLU A 7 11.72 14.41 -9.01
C GLU A 7 10.55 14.10 -8.07
N LYS A 8 9.51 14.93 -8.13
CA LYS A 8 8.26 14.70 -7.39
C LYS A 8 7.50 13.57 -8.08
N THR A 9 7.71 12.36 -7.58
CA THR A 9 7.04 11.16 -8.07
C THR A 9 5.95 10.73 -7.10
N VAL A 10 4.74 10.53 -7.62
CA VAL A 10 3.60 9.98 -6.88
C VAL A 10 3.37 8.53 -7.31
N ALA A 11 3.36 7.60 -6.37
CA ALA A 11 2.95 6.23 -6.62
C ALA A 11 1.44 6.08 -6.44
N MET A 12 0.79 5.44 -7.40
CA MET A 12 -0.63 5.11 -7.31
C MET A 12 -0.83 3.60 -7.32
N ILE A 13 -1.20 3.05 -6.15
CA ILE A 13 -1.38 1.61 -5.94
C ILE A 13 -2.85 1.25 -6.15
N LEU A 14 -3.13 0.47 -7.20
CA LEU A 14 -4.47 -0.03 -7.52
C LEU A 14 -4.79 -1.28 -6.69
N ALA A 15 -5.39 -1.07 -5.51
CA ALA A 15 -5.67 -2.12 -4.54
C ALA A 15 -7.15 -2.60 -4.54
N GLY A 16 -7.87 -2.41 -5.65
CA GLY A 16 -9.29 -2.77 -5.80
C GLY A 16 -9.59 -4.23 -6.17
N GLY A 17 -8.58 -5.08 -6.33
CA GLY A 17 -8.76 -6.45 -6.86
C GLY A 17 -9.61 -7.36 -5.99
N GLN A 18 -10.71 -7.88 -6.56
CA GLN A 18 -11.59 -8.90 -5.97
C GLN A 18 -10.85 -10.17 -5.56
N GLY A 19 -9.92 -10.62 -6.41
CA GLY A 19 -9.15 -11.84 -6.15
C GLY A 19 -9.96 -13.12 -6.22
N GLU A 20 -10.92 -13.23 -7.14
CA GLU A 20 -11.82 -14.39 -7.25
C GLU A 20 -11.08 -15.74 -7.35
N ARG A 21 -9.91 -15.75 -8.00
CA ARG A 21 -9.05 -16.94 -8.12
C ARG A 21 -8.47 -17.45 -6.79
N LEU A 22 -8.47 -16.62 -5.74
CA LEU A 22 -8.04 -17.01 -4.39
C LEU A 22 -9.18 -17.58 -3.55
N SER A 23 -10.40 -17.66 -4.09
CA SER A 23 -11.57 -18.33 -3.49
C SER A 23 -11.79 -17.91 -2.03
N VAL A 24 -11.76 -18.86 -1.10
CA VAL A 24 -12.02 -18.65 0.34
C VAL A 24 -11.10 -17.60 0.97
N LEU A 25 -9.89 -17.39 0.45
CA LEU A 25 -8.92 -16.45 1.02
C LEU A 25 -9.30 -14.98 0.77
N SER A 26 -10.05 -14.69 -0.31
CA SER A 26 -10.53 -13.34 -0.67
C SER A 26 -12.04 -13.15 -0.41
N ARG A 27 -12.72 -14.14 0.18
CA ARG A 27 -14.16 -14.10 0.42
C ARG A 27 -14.62 -13.03 1.41
N GLN A 28 -13.74 -12.50 2.26
CA GLN A 28 -14.10 -11.47 3.25
C GLN A 28 -13.22 -10.22 3.17
N ARG A 29 -12.26 -10.18 2.26
CA ARG A 29 -11.26 -9.11 2.15
C ARG A 29 -10.77 -8.96 0.71
N ALA A 30 -10.36 -7.76 0.34
CA ALA A 30 -9.69 -7.53 -0.93
C ALA A 30 -8.44 -8.41 -1.08
N LYS A 31 -8.07 -8.81 -2.31
CA LYS A 31 -6.83 -9.56 -2.56
C LYS A 31 -5.59 -8.94 -1.89
N PRO A 32 -5.39 -7.61 -1.95
CA PRO A 32 -4.22 -6.98 -1.30
C PRO A 32 -4.18 -7.14 0.22
N ALA A 33 -5.33 -7.38 0.87
CA ALA A 33 -5.44 -7.59 2.32
C ALA A 33 -5.24 -9.05 2.76
N VAL A 34 -5.00 -9.97 1.82
CA VAL A 34 -4.73 -11.37 2.13
C VAL A 34 -3.36 -11.49 2.81
N MET A 35 -3.31 -12.28 3.88
CA MET A 35 -2.08 -12.55 4.63
C MET A 35 -1.07 -13.32 3.78
N PHE A 36 0.21 -13.01 3.94
CA PHE A 36 1.33 -13.64 3.27
C PHE A 36 2.46 -13.91 4.28
N ALA A 37 3.02 -15.13 4.23
CA ALA A 37 4.13 -15.55 5.09
C ALA A 37 3.92 -15.29 6.60
N GLY A 38 2.69 -15.45 7.10
CA GLY A 38 2.34 -15.40 8.52
C GLY A 38 2.27 -14.01 9.17
N LYS A 39 2.96 -13.00 8.62
CA LYS A 39 3.03 -11.65 9.21
C LYS A 39 2.58 -10.52 8.28
N TYR A 40 2.80 -10.69 6.98
CA TYR A 40 2.60 -9.63 6.01
C TYR A 40 1.25 -9.74 5.32
N ARG A 41 0.90 -8.72 4.55
CA ARG A 41 -0.15 -8.76 3.54
C ARG A 41 0.45 -8.47 2.17
N ILE A 42 -0.25 -8.86 1.12
CA ILE A 42 0.23 -8.68 -0.26
C ILE A 42 0.57 -7.19 -0.55
N ILE A 43 -0.20 -6.24 -0.01
CA ILE A 43 0.07 -4.81 -0.21
C ILE A 43 1.40 -4.34 0.39
N ASP A 44 1.91 -5.00 1.42
CA ASP A 44 3.11 -4.58 2.14
C ASP A 44 4.34 -4.52 1.22
N PHE A 45 4.38 -5.41 0.23
CA PHE A 45 5.46 -5.45 -0.76
C PHE A 45 5.44 -4.22 -1.67
N ALA A 46 4.25 -3.78 -2.11
CA ALA A 46 4.14 -2.58 -2.95
C ALA A 46 4.51 -1.32 -2.17
N LEU A 47 4.01 -1.19 -0.94
CA LEU A 47 4.34 -0.05 -0.06
C LEU A 47 5.83 -0.01 0.28
N SER A 48 6.42 -1.16 0.63
CA SER A 48 7.85 -1.27 0.92
C SER A 48 8.70 -0.94 -0.30
N ASN A 49 8.27 -1.34 -1.51
CA ASN A 49 8.98 -0.97 -2.73
C ASN A 49 8.98 0.55 -2.94
N CYS A 50 7.85 1.24 -2.75
CA CYS A 50 7.79 2.71 -2.84
C CYS A 50 8.79 3.36 -1.89
N VAL A 51 8.76 3.00 -0.61
CA VAL A 51 9.64 3.57 0.42
C VAL A 51 11.12 3.27 0.14
N ASN A 52 11.44 2.02 -0.23
CA ASN A 52 12.81 1.61 -0.55
C ASN A 52 13.33 2.29 -1.82
N SER A 53 12.45 2.75 -2.72
CA SER A 53 12.78 3.53 -3.90
C SER A 53 12.78 5.05 -3.65
N GLY A 54 12.55 5.50 -2.41
CA GLY A 54 12.50 6.93 -2.08
C GLY A 54 11.23 7.64 -2.57
N ILE A 55 10.17 6.89 -2.85
CA ILE A 55 8.85 7.40 -3.24
C ILE A 55 7.98 7.41 -1.99
N TYR A 56 7.61 8.61 -1.55
CA TYR A 56 6.90 8.83 -0.28
C TYR A 56 5.53 9.48 -0.47
N ASP A 57 5.21 9.91 -1.68
CA ASP A 57 3.87 10.33 -2.05
C ASP A 57 3.14 9.11 -2.62
N VAL A 58 2.24 8.47 -1.85
CA VAL A 58 1.62 7.18 -2.18
C VAL A 58 0.10 7.21 -2.00
N ALA A 59 -0.62 7.17 -3.11
CA ALA A 59 -2.08 7.02 -3.13
C ALA A 59 -2.48 5.55 -3.29
N VAL A 60 -3.31 5.03 -2.38
CA VAL A 60 -3.87 3.68 -2.47
C VAL A 60 -5.34 3.74 -2.87
N LEU A 61 -5.66 3.27 -4.08
CA LEU A 61 -7.03 3.21 -4.60
C LEU A 61 -7.66 1.87 -4.25
N THR A 62 -8.60 1.88 -3.31
CA THR A 62 -9.34 0.69 -2.87
C THR A 62 -10.74 0.66 -3.49
N GLN A 63 -11.36 -0.52 -3.57
CA GLN A 63 -12.70 -0.67 -4.15
C GLN A 63 -13.51 -1.74 -3.43
N TYR A 64 -13.14 -3.01 -3.59
CA TYR A 64 -13.90 -4.09 -3.02
C TYR A 64 -13.49 -4.45 -1.60
N ARG A 65 -14.46 -4.60 -0.69
CA ARG A 65 -14.24 -4.98 0.72
C ARG A 65 -12.99 -4.31 1.33
N PRO A 66 -12.90 -2.97 1.30
CA PRO A 66 -11.66 -2.26 1.60
C PRO A 66 -11.38 -2.16 3.10
N HIS A 67 -12.37 -2.35 3.98
CA HIS A 67 -12.25 -2.15 5.43
C HIS A 67 -10.99 -2.78 6.03
N SER A 68 -10.82 -4.09 5.87
CA SER A 68 -9.65 -4.78 6.42
C SER A 68 -8.33 -4.25 5.85
N LEU A 69 -8.31 -3.83 4.58
CA LEU A 69 -7.13 -3.24 3.95
C LEU A 69 -6.83 -1.86 4.54
N ASN A 70 -7.84 -1.00 4.65
CA ASN A 70 -7.72 0.34 5.19
C ASN A 70 -7.27 0.32 6.65
N ASP A 71 -7.82 -0.58 7.47
CA ASP A 71 -7.42 -0.73 8.87
C ASP A 71 -5.94 -1.15 9.00
N HIS A 72 -5.44 -1.95 8.06
CA HIS A 72 -4.05 -2.41 8.04
C HIS A 72 -3.07 -1.34 7.60
N ILE A 73 -3.44 -0.54 6.58
CA ILE A 73 -2.62 0.58 6.13
C ILE A 73 -2.63 1.70 7.18
N GLY A 74 -3.80 2.00 7.74
CA GLY A 74 -4.02 3.11 8.66
C GLY A 74 -3.51 4.42 8.06
N HIS A 75 -2.71 5.15 8.83
CA HIS A 75 -2.01 6.36 8.39
C HIS A 75 -0.67 6.08 7.69
N GLY A 76 -0.31 4.81 7.45
CA GLY A 76 0.95 4.46 6.77
C GLY A 76 2.21 4.51 7.65
N ARG A 77 2.06 4.71 8.97
CA ARG A 77 3.17 4.76 9.94
C ARG A 77 4.18 3.61 9.86
N PRO A 78 3.80 2.33 9.62
CA PRO A 78 4.78 1.25 9.50
C PRO A 78 5.78 1.42 8.33
N TRP A 79 5.42 2.25 7.35
CA TRP A 79 6.23 2.60 6.18
C TRP A 79 6.78 4.03 6.25
N ASP A 80 6.61 4.72 7.39
CA ASP A 80 6.96 6.12 7.56
C ASP A 80 6.30 7.00 6.47
N LEU A 81 5.04 6.70 6.14
CA LEU A 81 4.22 7.48 5.21
C LEU A 81 3.31 8.49 5.94
N ASP A 82 3.31 8.55 7.27
CA ASP A 82 2.54 9.50 8.09
C ASP A 82 3.26 10.86 8.27
N ARG A 83 4.05 11.28 7.27
CA ARG A 83 4.96 12.44 7.36
C ARG A 83 4.21 13.76 7.25
N ALA A 84 4.73 14.79 7.93
CA ALA A 84 4.25 16.17 7.75
C ALA A 84 4.64 16.77 6.37
N THR A 85 5.66 16.19 5.73
CA THR A 85 6.11 16.54 4.38
C THR A 85 6.08 15.28 3.51
N GLY A 86 5.16 15.25 2.55
CA GLY A 86 4.79 14.07 1.75
C GLY A 86 3.28 13.82 1.82
N GLY A 87 2.80 12.74 1.21
CA GLY A 87 1.37 12.36 1.22
C GLY A 87 1.10 10.88 1.03
#